data_AF-A0A0Q4RKV0-F1
#
_entry.id   AF-A0A0Q4RKV0-F1
#
_cell.length_a   1.000
_cell.length_b   1.000
_cell.length_c   1.000
_cell.angle_alpha   90.00
_cell.angle_beta   90.00
_cell.angle_gamma   90.00
#
_symmetry.space_group_name_H-M   'P 1'
#
loop_
_entity.id
_entity.type
_entity.pdbx_description
1 polymer ?
#
loop_
_entity_poly.entity_id
_entity_poly.type
_entity_poly.pdbx_seq_one_letter_code
_entity_poly.pdbx_strand_id
1 'polypeptide(L)'
;MKYLILFIIRLYWNFIPQSKRRKCIFKKSCSNYVFEVTQKEGLIKGLKAFQFRYKNCRGNFQIFKNPINNQIQMILPSQLIIDREEIADRLIN
;
A
#
# COMPACT_ATOMS: atom_id res chain seq x y z
N MET A 1 -3.71 13.70 -18.35
CA MET A 1 -4.88 12.84 -18.07
C MET A 1 -4.72 12.07 -16.74
N LYS A 2 -4.75 12.74 -15.57
CA LYS A 2 -4.66 12.08 -14.25
C LYS A 2 -5.99 12.05 -13.49
N TYR A 3 -6.94 12.87 -13.91
CA TYR A 3 -8.21 13.09 -13.22
C TYR A 3 -9.14 11.87 -13.23
N LEU A 4 -9.08 11.03 -14.26
CA LEU A 4 -9.94 9.85 -14.36
C LEU A 4 -9.69 8.85 -13.22
N ILE A 5 -8.42 8.49 -12.95
CA ILE A 5 -8.07 7.61 -11.82
C ILE A 5 -8.41 8.27 -10.49
N LEU A 6 -8.11 9.57 -10.33
CA LEU A 6 -8.42 10.29 -9.09
C LEU A 6 -9.93 10.33 -8.84
N PHE A 7 -10.74 10.48 -9.89
CA PHE A 7 -12.19 10.48 -9.82
C PHE A 7 -12.73 9.10 -9.43
N ILE A 8 -12.24 8.02 -10.06
CA ILE A 8 -12.61 6.64 -9.70
C ILE A 8 -12.29 6.34 -8.24
N ILE A 9 -11.11 6.75 -7.76
CA ILE A 9 -10.71 6.54 -6.35
C ILE A 9 -11.62 7.32 -5.40
N ARG A 10 -11.99 8.58 -5.75
CA ARG A 10 -12.92 9.38 -4.95
C ARG A 10 -14.32 8.77 -4.91
N LEU A 11 -14.83 8.28 -6.05
CA LEU A 11 -16.10 7.55 -6.09
C LEU A 11 -16.03 6.31 -5.18
N TYR A 12 -14.98 5.50 -5.29
CA TYR A 12 -14.76 4.36 -4.40
C TYR A 12 -14.80 4.76 -2.92
N TRP A 13 -14.19 5.89 -2.55
CA TRP A 13 -14.25 6.37 -1.17
C TRP A 13 -15.63 6.78 -0.71
N ASN A 14 -16.43 7.36 -1.61
CA ASN A 14 -17.81 7.76 -1.34
C ASN A 14 -18.75 6.56 -1.18
N PHE A 15 -18.56 5.52 -2.01
CA PHE A 15 -19.41 4.32 -1.97
C PHE A 15 -19.03 3.36 -0.83
N ILE A 16 -17.74 3.26 -0.47
CA ILE A 16 -17.27 2.27 0.50
C ILE A 16 -16.57 2.99 1.67
N PRO A 17 -17.19 3.05 2.87
CA PRO A 17 -16.60 3.73 4.03
C PRO A 17 -15.35 2.99 4.50
N GLN A 18 -14.40 3.72 5.12
CA GLN A 18 -13.10 3.19 5.53
C GLN A 18 -13.21 1.96 6.44
N SER A 19 -14.23 1.90 7.31
CA SER A 19 -14.49 0.76 8.21
C SER A 19 -14.81 -0.55 7.48
N LYS A 20 -15.38 -0.48 6.27
CA LYS A 20 -15.74 -1.65 5.45
C LYS A 20 -14.64 -2.04 4.45
N ARG A 21 -13.57 -1.25 4.34
CA ARG A 21 -12.46 -1.55 3.41
C ARG A 21 -11.57 -2.65 3.95
N ARG A 22 -10.99 -3.44 3.06
CA ARG A 22 -10.00 -4.46 3.44
C ARG A 22 -8.82 -3.80 4.14
N LYS A 23 -8.35 -4.40 5.25
CA LYS A 23 -7.20 -3.89 5.99
C LYS A 23 -5.91 -4.14 5.20
N CYS A 24 -5.23 -3.07 4.78
CA CYS A 24 -3.93 -3.17 4.11
C CYS A 24 -2.84 -3.69 5.06
N ILE A 25 -1.77 -4.26 4.48
CA ILE A 25 -0.56 -4.64 5.22
C ILE A 25 0.42 -3.46 5.37
N PHE A 26 0.24 -2.45 4.53
CA PHE A 26 0.98 -1.19 4.58
C PHE A 26 0.26 -0.18 5.47
N LYS A 27 1.02 0.72 6.11
CA LYS A 27 0.52 1.85 6.91
C LYS A 27 -0.44 2.73 6.13
N LYS A 28 -0.11 2.98 4.87
CA LYS A 28 -0.96 3.70 3.93
C LYS A 28 -1.77 2.74 3.08
N SER A 29 -3.09 2.96 3.01
CA SER A 29 -4.00 2.13 2.21
C SER A 29 -3.62 2.15 0.73
N CYS A 30 -3.91 1.05 0.01
CA CYS A 30 -3.62 0.94 -1.42
C CYS A 30 -4.25 2.08 -2.23
N SER A 31 -5.50 2.45 -1.94
CA SER A 31 -6.18 3.55 -2.63
C SER A 31 -5.52 4.91 -2.36
N ASN A 32 -5.12 5.19 -1.11
CA ASN A 32 -4.48 6.46 -0.76
C ASN A 32 -3.08 6.55 -1.38
N TYR A 33 -2.34 5.43 -1.39
CA TYR A 33 -1.03 5.37 -2.02
C TYR A 33 -1.11 5.68 -3.52
N VAL A 34 -2.00 4.98 -4.23
CA VAL A 34 -2.20 5.21 -5.67
C VAL A 34 -2.69 6.63 -5.95
N PHE A 35 -3.62 7.15 -5.14
CA PHE A 35 -4.13 8.52 -5.29
C PHE A 35 -3.01 9.55 -5.21
N GLU A 36 -2.18 9.50 -4.16
CA GLU A 36 -1.10 10.46 -3.98
C GLU A 36 0.00 10.33 -5.04
N VAL A 37 0.40 9.11 -5.41
CA VAL A 37 1.38 8.91 -6.50
C VAL A 37 0.83 9.43 -7.82
N THR A 38 -0.44 9.15 -8.12
CA THR A 38 -1.10 9.64 -9.34
C THR A 38 -1.20 11.17 -9.36
N GLN A 39 -1.42 11.78 -8.19
CA GLN A 39 -1.51 13.23 -8.06
C GLN A 39 -0.16 13.91 -8.29
N LYS A 40 0.92 13.37 -7.68
CA LYS A 40 2.29 13.91 -7.70
C LYS A 40 3.03 13.58 -8.99
N GLU A 41 3.02 12.33 -9.41
CA GLU A 41 3.86 11.80 -10.50
C GLU A 41 3.07 11.51 -11.80
N GLY A 42 1.75 11.64 -11.78
CA GLY A 42 0.89 11.44 -12.94
C GLY A 42 0.42 10.01 -13.17
N LEU A 43 -0.32 9.81 -14.28
CA LEU A 43 -1.10 8.60 -14.54
C LEU A 43 -0.25 7.33 -14.61
N ILE A 44 0.86 7.35 -15.36
CA ILE A 44 1.70 6.18 -15.62
C ILE A 44 2.29 5.65 -14.30
N LYS A 45 2.79 6.56 -13.46
CA LYS A 45 3.34 6.24 -12.14
C LYS A 45 2.26 5.76 -11.18
N GLY A 46 1.07 6.35 -11.26
CA GLY A 46 -0.12 5.87 -10.57
C GLY A 46 -0.48 4.42 -10.89
N LEU A 47 -0.50 4.05 -12.18
CA LEU A 47 -0.76 2.68 -12.63
C LEU A 47 0.31 1.70 -12.17
N LYS A 48 1.60 2.08 -12.26
CA LYS A 48 2.71 1.27 -11.72
C LYS A 48 2.58 1.08 -10.20
N ALA A 49 2.24 2.13 -9.47
CA ALA A 49 1.97 2.08 -8.04
C ALA A 49 0.78 1.15 -7.70
N PHE A 50 -0.28 1.18 -8.50
CA PHE A 50 -1.41 0.28 -8.35
C PHE A 50 -0.99 -1.17 -8.59
N GLN A 51 -0.29 -1.45 -9.68
CA GLN A 51 0.20 -2.79 -10.01
C GLN A 51 1.11 -3.35 -8.90
N PHE A 52 2.01 -2.51 -8.37
CA PHE A 52 2.86 -2.87 -7.22
C PHE A 52 2.02 -3.26 -6.01
N ARG A 53 1.07 -2.40 -5.60
CA ARG A 53 0.21 -2.66 -4.44
C ARG A 53 -0.69 -3.88 -4.66
N TYR A 54 -1.17 -4.10 -5.87
CA TYR A 54 -2.01 -5.26 -6.21
C TYR A 54 -1.25 -6.59 -6.08
N LYS A 55 0.05 -6.60 -6.39
CA LYS A 55 0.92 -7.77 -6.22
C LYS A 55 1.34 -7.98 -4.77
N ASN A 56 1.66 -6.90 -4.05
CA ASN A 56 2.30 -6.99 -2.74
C ASN A 56 1.36 -6.89 -1.54
N CYS A 57 0.20 -6.24 -1.63
CA CYS A 57 -0.77 -6.19 -0.54
C CYS A 57 -1.64 -7.47 -0.49
N ARG A 58 -1.01 -8.63 -0.30
CA ARG A 58 -1.62 -9.97 -0.25
C ARG A 58 -1.06 -10.75 0.94
N GLY A 59 -1.66 -11.89 1.30
CA GLY A 59 -1.33 -12.64 2.53
C GLY A 59 0.05 -13.30 2.60
N ASN A 60 0.78 -13.46 1.49
CA ASN A 60 2.06 -14.17 1.45
C ASN A 60 3.26 -13.28 1.85
N PHE A 61 3.07 -12.38 2.81
CA PHE A 61 4.15 -11.59 3.39
C PHE A 61 4.63 -12.24 4.69
N GLN A 62 5.87 -11.98 5.08
CA GLN A 62 6.39 -12.43 6.36
C GLN A 62 7.02 -11.24 7.09
N ILE A 63 6.79 -11.16 8.40
CA ILE A 63 7.40 -10.16 9.27
C ILE A 63 8.52 -10.85 10.04
N PHE A 64 9.68 -10.24 10.07
CA PHE A 64 10.85 -10.77 10.77
C PHE A 64 11.62 -9.64 11.44
N LYS A 65 12.42 -10.01 12.43
CA LYS A 65 13.36 -9.10 13.07
C LYS A 65 14.72 -9.28 12.40
N ASN A 66 15.25 -8.22 11.83
CA ASN A 66 16.53 -8.28 11.14
C ASN A 66 17.65 -8.57 12.17
N PRO A 67 18.48 -9.61 11.96
CA PRO A 67 19.49 -10.04 12.92
C PRO A 67 20.66 -9.05 13.07
N ILE A 68 20.87 -8.15 12.10
CA ILE A 68 21.99 -7.21 12.09
C ILE A 68 21.66 -5.97 12.92
N ASN A 69 20.49 -5.37 12.70
CA ASN A 69 20.11 -4.09 13.29
C ASN A 69 18.92 -4.19 14.28
N ASN A 70 18.38 -5.39 14.48
CA ASN A 70 17.27 -5.67 15.38
C ASN A 70 15.96 -4.96 15.01
N GLN A 71 15.84 -4.42 13.79
CA GLN A 71 14.65 -3.72 13.31
C GLN A 71 13.60 -4.70 12.79
N ILE A 72 12.32 -4.34 12.95
CA ILE A 72 11.20 -5.12 12.40
C ILE A 72 11.06 -4.78 10.92
N GLN A 73 11.16 -5.79 10.07
CA GLN A 73 11.03 -5.67 8.63
C GLN A 73 9.98 -6.65 8.11
N MET A 74 9.47 -6.39 6.91
CA MET A 74 8.53 -7.27 6.23
C MET A 74 9.04 -7.62 4.85
N ILE A 75 9.09 -8.90 4.52
CA ILE A 75 9.29 -9.38 3.16
C ILE A 75 7.95 -9.52 2.47
N LEU A 76 7.80 -8.81 1.35
CA LEU A 76 6.62 -8.80 0.51
C LEU A 76 6.59 -10.02 -0.44
N PRO A 77 5.43 -10.37 -1.03
CA PRO A 77 5.35 -11.43 -2.03
C PRO A 77 6.33 -11.28 -3.20
N SER A 78 6.67 -10.04 -3.58
CA SER A 78 7.68 -9.76 -4.61
C SER A 78 9.13 -9.87 -4.11
N GLN A 79 9.38 -10.45 -2.93
CA GLN A 79 10.70 -10.55 -2.28
C GLN A 79 11.35 -9.20 -1.94
N LEU A 80 10.55 -8.13 -1.90
CA LEU A 80 11.03 -6.81 -1.46
C LEU A 80 10.91 -6.71 0.05
N ILE A 81 11.95 -6.20 0.69
CA ILE A 81 11.97 -5.94 2.13
C ILE A 81 11.55 -4.49 2.34
N ILE A 82 10.58 -4.28 3.23
CA ILE A 82 10.16 -2.96 3.69
C ILE A 82 10.37 -2.81 5.19
N ASP A 83 10.61 -1.59 5.62
CA ASP A 83 10.86 -1.25 7.01
C ASP A 83 9.57 -1.02 7.81
N ARG A 84 9.72 -0.95 9.13
CA ARG A 84 8.62 -0.80 10.11
C ARG A 84 7.70 0.38 9.78
N GLU A 85 8.24 1.48 9.28
CA GLU A 85 7.52 2.71 8.96
C GLU A 85 6.47 2.51 7.86
N GLU A 86 6.69 1.54 6.97
CA GLU A 86 5.79 1.22 5.87
C GLU A 86 4.74 0.19 6.24
N ILE A 87 4.96 -0.60 7.29
CA ILE A 87 4.06 -1.67 7.74
C ILE A 87 2.89 -1.09 8.54
N ALA A 88 1.70 -1.68 8.37
CA ALA A 88 0.53 -1.29 9.15
C ALA A 88 0.72 -1.61 10.64
N ASP A 89 0.42 -0.63 11.51
CA ASP A 89 0.63 -0.76 12.97
C ASP A 89 -0.04 -2.00 13.57
N ARG A 90 -1.21 -2.40 13.05
CA ARG A 90 -1.95 -3.61 13.45
C ARG A 90 -1.23 -4.95 13.24
N LEU A 91 -0.10 -4.95 12.52
CA LEU A 91 0.69 -6.15 12.22
C LEU A 91 1.97 -6.22 13.06
N ILE A 92 2.31 -5.13 13.76
CA ILE A 92 3.53 -5.00 14.56
C ILE A 92 3.21 -4.85 16.04
N ASN A 93 1.99 -4.39 16.37
CA ASN A 93 1.48 -4.25 17.73
C ASN A 93 0.76 -5.53 18.19
#